data_AF-A0A4U9H9Z1-F1
#
_entry.id   AF-A0A4U9H9Z1-F1
#
_cell.length_a   1.000
_cell.length_b   1.000
_cell.length_c   1.000
_cell.angle_alpha   90.00
_cell.angle_beta   90.00
_cell.angle_gamma   90.00
#
_symmetry.space_group_name_H-M   'P 1'
#
loop_
_entity.id
_entity.type
_entity.pdbx_description
1 polymer ?
#
loop_
_entity_poly.entity_id
_entity_poly.type
_entity_poly.pdbx_seq_one_letter_code
_entity_poly.pdbx_strand_id
1 'polypeptide(L)' 'MFGALAELPLVWKMADTAMALMAITNLTAILLLSRVAFKLARDYNRQRALGKLPTFDASQYPELKSQLEPGVWDNPRKPD' A
#
# COMPACT_ATOMS: atom_id res chain seq x y z
N MET A 1 3.20 18.03 35.96
CA MET A 1 1.75 17.91 36.24
C MET A 1 1.00 18.58 35.10
N PHE A 2 0.65 17.84 34.03
CA PHE A 2 -0.09 18.40 32.89
C PHE A 2 -1.32 17.57 32.55
N GLY A 3 -1.30 16.25 32.81
CA GLY A 3 -2.45 15.37 32.64
C GLY A 3 -3.60 15.58 33.63
N ALA A 4 -3.35 16.18 34.80
CA ALA A 4 -4.38 16.52 35.79
C ALA A 4 -4.94 17.95 35.63
N LEU A 5 -4.35 18.77 34.76
CA LEU A 5 -4.73 20.16 34.48
C LEU A 5 -5.29 20.36 33.07
N ALA A 6 -5.11 19.37 32.17
CA ALA A 6 -5.71 19.39 30.85
C ALA A 6 -7.14 18.84 30.94
N GLU A 7 -8.12 19.69 30.64
CA GLU A 7 -9.52 19.30 30.47
C GLU A 7 -9.63 18.17 29.42
N LEU A 8 -10.39 17.11 29.71
CA LEU A 8 -10.60 15.96 28.79
C LEU A 8 -10.84 16.41 27.33
N PRO A 9 -11.71 17.41 27.05
CA PRO A 9 -11.94 17.91 25.69
C PRO A 9 -10.68 18.39 24.94
N LEU A 10 -9.66 18.91 25.64
CA LEU A 10 -8.42 19.35 25.01
C LEU A 10 -7.60 18.16 24.53
N VAL A 11 -7.48 17.10 25.35
CA VAL A 11 -6.73 15.89 25.01
C VAL A 11 -7.36 15.18 23.81
N TRP A 12 -8.69 15.07 23.78
CA TRP A 12 -9.41 14.49 22.65
C TRP A 12 -9.20 15.28 21.36
N LYS A 13 -9.26 16.62 21.41
CA LYS A 13 -8.98 17.45 20.23
C LYS A 13 -7.56 17.28 19.70
N MET A 14 -6.58 17.09 20.58
CA MET A 14 -5.20 16.79 20.18
C MET A 14 -5.09 15.40 19.53
N ALA A 15 -5.79 14.40 20.08
CA ALA A 15 -5.86 13.06 19.50
C ALA A 15 -6.53 13.09 18.11
N ASP A 16 -7.64 13.80 17.95
CA ASP A 16 -8.33 13.98 16.68
C ASP A 16 -7.42 14.62 15.62
N THR A 17 -6.65 15.62 16.03
CA THR A 17 -5.67 16.28 15.14
C THR A 17 -4.57 15.31 14.71
N ALA A 18 -4.05 14.50 15.63
CA ALA A 18 -3.05 13.48 15.31
C ALA A 18 -3.61 12.40 14.38
N MET A 19 -4.85 11.96 14.61
CA MET A 19 -5.54 11.00 13.73
C MET A 19 -5.77 11.58 12.34
N ALA A 20 -6.16 12.86 12.23
CA ALA A 20 -6.32 13.54 10.95
C ALA A 20 -5.00 13.61 10.17
N LEU A 21 -3.89 13.95 10.83
CA LEU A 21 -2.57 14.00 10.19
C LEU A 21 -2.12 12.63 9.68
N MET A 22 -2.33 11.58 10.48
CA MET A 22 -2.04 10.20 10.08
C MET A 22 -2.89 9.78 8.88
N ALA A 23 -4.19 10.07 8.91
CA ALA A 23 -5.11 9.75 7.82
C ALA A 23 -4.71 10.46 6.52
N ILE A 24 -4.35 11.74 6.58
CA ILE A 24 -3.86 12.49 5.41
C ILE A 24 -2.62 11.81 4.83
N THR A 25 -1.65 11.46 5.68
CA THR A 25 -0.40 10.82 5.24
C THR A 25 -0.67 9.49 4.54
N ASN A 26 -1.52 8.64 5.12
CA ASN A 26 -1.87 7.36 4.52
C ASN A 26 -2.66 7.52 3.21
N LEU A 27 -3.62 8.46 3.18
CA LEU A 27 -4.43 8.73 2.00
C LEU A 27 -3.55 9.25 0.85
N THR A 28 -2.59 10.13 1.12
CA THR A 28 -1.60 10.56 0.14
C THR A 28 -0.79 9.38 -0.41
N ALA A 29 -0.32 8.47 0.45
CA ALA A 29 0.39 7.27 0.00
C ALA A 29 -0.48 6.38 -0.91
N ILE A 30 -1.75 6.16 -0.55
CA ILE A 30 -2.70 5.40 -1.38
C ILE A 30 -2.89 6.08 -2.74
N LEU A 31 -3.04 7.40 -2.78
CA LEU A 31 -3.20 8.15 -4.02
C LEU A 31 -1.97 8.02 -4.93
N LEU A 32 -0.76 8.11 -4.36
CA LEU A 32 0.48 7.92 -5.11
C LEU A 32 0.63 6.49 -5.65
N LEU A 33 0.22 5.48 -4.87
CA LEU A 33 0.27 4.07 -5.26
C LEU A 33 -0.89 3.62 -6.16
N SER A 34 -1.95 4.44 -6.30
CA SER A 34 -3.20 4.07 -6.95
C SER A 34 -3.01 3.51 -8.36
N ARG A 35 -2.12 4.11 -9.17
CA ARG A 35 -1.83 3.65 -10.53
C ARG A 35 -1.31 2.22 -10.55
N VAL A 36 -0.39 1.87 -9.65
CA VAL A 36 0.17 0.52 -9.52
C VAL A 36 -0.89 -0.44 -8.97
N ALA A 37 -1.58 -0.04 -7.92
CA ALA A 37 -2.64 -0.84 -7.30
C ALA A 37 -3.74 -1.22 -8.31
N PHE A 38 -4.25 -0.26 -9.08
CA PHE A 38 -5.26 -0.55 -10.11
C PHE A 38 -4.71 -1.41 -11.25
N LYS A 39 -3.45 -1.21 -11.67
CA LYS A 39 -2.82 -2.04 -12.72
C LYS A 39 -2.77 -3.50 -12.28
N LEU A 40 -2.25 -3.76 -11.09
CA LEU A 40 -2.13 -5.11 -10.53
C LEU A 40 -3.49 -5.73 -10.23
N ALA A 41 -4.46 -4.95 -9.71
CA ALA A 41 -5.81 -5.43 -9.48
C ALA A 41 -6.51 -5.86 -10.77
N ARG A 42 -6.32 -5.11 -11.87
CA ARG A 42 -6.87 -5.49 -13.18
C ARG A 42 -6.25 -6.78 -13.71
N ASP A 43 -4.94 -6.93 -13.57
CA ASP A 43 -4.26 -8.16 -14.00
C ASP A 43 -4.69 -9.37 -13.16
N TYR A 44 -4.74 -9.22 -11.83
CA TYR A 44 -5.28 -10.23 -10.92
C TYR A 44 -6.69 -10.67 -11.34
N ASN A 45 -7.58 -9.70 -11.57
CA ASN A 45 -8.97 -9.99 -11.97
C ASN A 45 -9.05 -10.64 -13.35
N ARG A 46 -8.18 -10.25 -14.30
CA ARG A 46 -8.06 -10.90 -15.61
C ARG A 46 -7.63 -12.35 -15.46
N GLN A 47 -6.59 -12.64 -14.68
CA GLN A 47 -6.12 -14.01 -14.43
C GLN A 47 -7.22 -14.86 -13.80
N ARG A 48 -7.93 -14.30 -12.81
CA ARG A 48 -9.08 -14.94 -12.16
C ARG A 48 -10.22 -15.23 -13.13
N ALA A 49 -10.55 -14.30 -14.02
CA ALA A 49 -11.59 -14.48 -15.05
C ALA A 49 -11.24 -15.58 -16.07
N LEU A 50 -9.94 -15.83 -16.29
CA LEU A 50 -9.44 -16.93 -17.12
C LEU A 50 -9.38 -18.28 -16.38
N GLY A 51 -9.89 -18.37 -15.15
CA GLY A 51 -9.85 -19.58 -14.33
C GLY A 51 -8.45 -19.96 -13.84
N LYS A 52 -7.47 -19.05 -13.94
CA LYS A 52 -6.10 -19.28 -13.47
C LYS A 52 -5.99 -18.90 -11.99
N LEU A 53 -5.10 -19.59 -11.27
CA LEU A 53 -4.65 -19.12 -9.97
C LEU A 53 -3.87 -17.80 -10.18
N PRO A 54 -4.33 -16.66 -9.65
CA PRO A 54 -3.66 -15.39 -9.90
C PRO A 54 -2.27 -15.38 -9.27
N THR A 55 -1.26 -15.00 -10.06
CA THR A 55 0.13 -14.90 -9.62
C THR A 55 0.73 -13.60 -10.11
N PHE A 56 1.59 -12.99 -9.29
CA PHE A 56 2.35 -11.81 -9.70
C PHE A 56 3.65 -12.26 -10.38
N ASP A 57 3.91 -11.72 -11.58
CA ASP A 57 5.15 -11.94 -12.32
C ASP A 57 5.81 -10.59 -12.59
N ALA A 58 6.87 -10.30 -11.82
CA ALA A 58 7.60 -9.04 -11.91
C ALA A 58 8.17 -8.76 -13.31
N SER A 59 8.43 -9.80 -14.12
CA SER A 59 8.97 -9.63 -15.48
C SER A 59 7.96 -8.98 -16.45
N GLN A 60 6.68 -8.99 -16.11
CA GLN A 60 5.61 -8.34 -16.89
C GLN A 60 5.47 -6.84 -16.57
N TYR A 61 6.18 -6.34 -15.55
CA TYR A 61 6.13 -4.96 -15.08
C TYR A 61 7.52 -4.35 -14.95
N PRO A 62 8.26 -4.13 -16.06
CA PRO A 62 9.63 -3.59 -16.02
C PRO A 62 9.73 -2.25 -15.29
N GLU A 63 8.69 -1.42 -15.34
CA GLU A 63 8.62 -0.13 -14.66
C GLU A 63 8.56 -0.22 -13.12
N LEU A 64 8.19 -1.40 -12.59
CA LEU A 64 8.18 -1.65 -11.15
C LEU A 64 9.49 -2.27 -10.67
N LYS A 65 10.33 -2.80 -11.57
CA LYS A 65 11.52 -3.57 -11.21
C LYS A 65 12.49 -2.83 -10.27
N SER A 66 12.67 -1.52 -10.46
CA SER A 66 13.53 -0.70 -9.60
C SER A 66 12.94 -0.39 -8.22
N GLN A 67 11.65 -0.63 -8.03
CA GLN A 67 10.91 -0.38 -6.78
C GLN A 67 10.67 -1.66 -5.98
N LEU A 68 11.00 -2.82 -6.55
CA LEU A 68 10.85 -4.11 -5.89
C LEU A 68 12.12 -4.46 -5.11
N GLU A 69 11.94 -5.00 -3.92
CA GLU A 69 13.04 -5.57 -3.14
C GLU A 69 13.60 -6.81 -3.87
N PRO A 70 14.93 -6.86 -4.11
CA PRO A 70 15.56 -8.02 -4.77
C PRO A 70 15.28 -9.33 -4.02
N GLY A 71 15.04 -10.42 -4.76
CA GLY A 71 14.82 -11.75 -4.16
C GLY A 71 13.43 -12.01 -3.59
N VAL A 72 12.59 -10.99 -3.36
CA VAL A 72 11.25 -11.17 -2.76
C VAL A 72 10.23 -11.64 -3.80
N TRP A 73 10.31 -11.09 -5.01
CA TRP A 73 9.35 -11.35 -6.09
C TRP A 73 9.98 -12.03 -7.31
N ASP A 74 11.20 -12.53 -7.16
CA ASP A 74 11.89 -13.27 -8.21
C ASP A 74 11.21 -14.62 -8.40
N ASN A 75 10.90 -14.98 -9.65
CA ASN A 75 10.21 -16.23 -9.93
C ASN A 75 11.22 -17.39 -9.92
N PRO A 76 11.17 -18.32 -8.94
CA PRO A 76 12.15 -19.39 -8.81
C PRO A 76 12.09 -20.42 -9.95
N ARG A 77 11.09 -20.33 -10.84
CA ARG A 77 10.89 -21.26 -11.96
C ARG A 77 11.41 -20.76 -13.31
N LYS A 78 11.94 -19.54 -13.38
CA LYS A 78 12.49 -18.99 -14.63
C LYS A 78 14.01 -19.16 -14.60
N PRO A 79 14.62 -20.00 -15.46
CA PRO A 79 16.06 -20.01 -15.60
C PRO A 79 16.53 -18.69 -16.22
N ASP A 80 17.68 -18.20 -15.75
CA ASP A 80 18.36 -17.00 -16.24
C ASP A 80 18.65 -17.03 -17.75
#